data_AF-T0Z3A3-F1
#
_entry.id   AF-T0Z3A3-F1
#
_cell.length_a   1.000
_cell.length_b   1.000
_cell.length_c   1.000
_cell.angle_alpha   90.00
_cell.angle_beta   90.00
_cell.angle_gamma   90.00
#
_symmetry.space_group_name_H-M   'P 1'
#
loop_
_entity.id
_entity.type
_entity.pdbx_description
1 polymer ?
#
loop_
_entity_poly.entity_id
_entity_poly.type
_entity_poly.pdbx_seq_one_letter_code
_entity_poly.pdbx_strand_id
1 'polypeptide(L)'
;MAAQLGLALAEEVADLQRTGTAVVQIDEPALREGLPLRRGERAEYLAWATRAFRLASSAAVSATQVHTHMCYAELADVVDALADFDVDVASFEAARS
;
A
#
# COMPACT_ATOMS: atom_id res chain seq x y z
N MET A 1 3.80 -4.67 -15.78
CA MET A 1 4.65 -5.19 -14.68
C MET A 1 3.97 -5.07 -13.32
N ALA A 2 3.55 -3.88 -12.83
CA ALA A 2 2.82 -3.76 -11.56
C ALA A 2 1.66 -4.75 -11.37
N ALA A 3 0.83 -4.93 -12.40
CA ALA A 3 -0.34 -5.80 -12.30
C ALA A 3 0.02 -7.28 -12.02
N GLN A 4 1.15 -7.77 -12.54
CA GLN A 4 1.57 -9.15 -12.31
C GLN A 4 2.03 -9.36 -10.86
N LEU A 5 2.80 -8.40 -10.33
CA LEU A 5 3.23 -8.43 -8.94
C LEU A 5 2.03 -8.26 -7.99
N GLY A 6 1.13 -7.33 -8.29
CA GLY A 6 -0.09 -7.12 -7.50
C GLY A 6 -0.98 -8.36 -7.48
N LEU A 7 -1.18 -9.04 -8.62
CA LEU A 7 -1.94 -10.29 -8.66
C LEU A 7 -1.26 -11.42 -7.88
N ALA A 8 0.07 -11.55 -7.97
CA ALA A 8 0.80 -12.54 -7.19
C ALA A 8 0.68 -12.30 -5.67
N LEU A 9 0.72 -11.03 -5.24
CA LEU A 9 0.49 -10.67 -3.84
C LEU A 9 -0.97 -10.91 -3.42
N ALA A 10 -1.94 -10.71 -4.31
CA ALA A 10 -3.35 -11.01 -4.03
C ALA A 10 -3.58 -12.51 -3.77
N GLU A 11 -2.86 -13.38 -4.49
CA GLU A 11 -2.86 -14.82 -4.21
C GLU A 11 -2.32 -15.13 -2.81
N GLU A 12 -1.23 -14.47 -2.39
CA GLU A 12 -0.70 -14.62 -1.03
C GLU A 12 -1.67 -14.12 0.05
N VAL A 13 -2.35 -12.98 -0.17
CA VAL A 13 -3.42 -12.49 0.72
C VAL A 13 -4.53 -13.52 0.85
N ALA A 14 -4.95 -14.13 -0.26
CA ALA A 14 -5.95 -15.20 -0.26
C ALA A 14 -5.49 -16.44 0.53
N ASP A 15 -4.21 -16.77 0.46
CA ASP A 15 -3.63 -17.91 1.19
C ASP A 15 -3.58 -17.66 2.69
N LEU A 16 -3.13 -16.46 3.10
CA LEU A 16 -3.11 -16.04 4.49
C LEU A 16 -4.52 -16.06 5.11
N GLN A 17 -5.54 -15.50 4.44
CA GLN A 17 -6.90 -15.51 5.00
C GLN A 17 -7.49 -16.94 5.06
N ARG A 18 -7.18 -17.82 4.11
CA ARG A 18 -7.64 -19.23 4.12
C ARG A 18 -7.09 -20.02 5.31
N THR A 19 -5.93 -19.62 5.83
CA THR A 19 -5.34 -20.19 7.05
C THR A 19 -5.85 -19.56 8.34
N GLY A 20 -6.80 -18.62 8.25
CA GLY A 20 -7.43 -17.96 9.40
C GLY A 20 -6.75 -16.65 9.81
N THR A 21 -5.86 -16.09 8.99
CA THR A 21 -5.23 -14.79 9.26
C THR A 21 -6.29 -13.68 9.15
N ALA A 22 -6.56 -13.02 10.27
CA ALA A 22 -7.56 -11.94 10.35
C ALA A 22 -7.01 -10.55 9.99
N VAL A 23 -5.68 -10.38 10.03
CA VAL A 23 -4.99 -9.13 9.74
C VAL A 23 -3.82 -9.41 8.82
N VAL A 24 -3.79 -8.74 7.67
CA VAL A 24 -2.67 -8.82 6.71
C VAL A 24 -2.07 -7.43 6.56
N GLN A 25 -0.75 -7.33 6.70
CA GLN A 25 -0.01 -6.09 6.50
C GLN A 25 0.73 -6.14 5.15
N ILE A 26 0.52 -5.13 4.32
CA ILE A 26 1.23 -4.91 3.05
C ILE A 26 2.06 -3.64 3.21
N ASP A 27 3.37 -3.80 3.34
CA ASP A 27 4.29 -2.69 3.59
C ASP A 27 4.79 -2.08 2.28
N GLU A 28 4.80 -0.75 2.23
CA GLU A 28 5.28 0.03 1.06
C GLU A 28 6.42 0.98 1.47
N PRO A 29 7.56 0.44 1.95
CA PRO A 29 8.67 1.26 2.45
C PRO A 29 9.42 2.02 1.35
N ALA A 30 9.00 1.90 0.08
CA ALA A 30 9.64 2.52 -1.08
C ALA A 30 8.74 3.48 -1.86
N LEU A 31 7.50 3.74 -1.39
CA LEU A 31 6.56 4.63 -2.08
C LEU A 31 7.13 6.05 -2.22
N ARG A 32 7.82 6.54 -1.18
CA ARG A 32 8.43 7.87 -1.21
C ARG A 32 9.76 7.88 -1.96
N GLU A 33 10.61 6.86 -1.78
CA GLU A 33 11.89 6.76 -2.51
C GLU A 33 11.68 6.65 -4.02
N GLY A 34 10.58 6.03 -4.44
CA GLY A 34 10.22 5.90 -5.84
C GLY A 34 9.59 7.16 -6.46
N LEU A 35 9.28 8.20 -5.67
CA LEU A 35 8.67 9.43 -6.20
C LEU A 35 9.59 10.11 -7.23
N PRO A 36 9.07 10.40 -8.43
CA PRO A 36 9.81 11.19 -9.40
C PRO A 36 10.25 12.56 -8.82
N LEU A 37 11.49 12.94 -9.13
CA LEU A 37 12.04 14.24 -8.74
C LEU A 37 11.22 15.40 -9.33
N ARG A 38 10.72 15.22 -10.55
CA ARG A 38 9.86 16.18 -11.23
C ARG A 38 8.42 16.04 -10.73
N ARG A 39 7.89 17.10 -10.12
CA ARG A 39 6.52 17.13 -9.57
C ARG A 39 5.46 16.75 -10.60
N GLY A 40 5.63 17.13 -11.87
CA GLY A 40 4.67 16.81 -12.94
C GLY A 40 4.55 15.32 -13.27
N GLU A 41 5.54 14.50 -12.90
CA GLU A 41 5.56 13.05 -13.16
C GLU A 41 5.03 12.24 -11.94
N ARG A 42 4.87 12.89 -10.78
CA ARG A 42 4.47 12.21 -9.53
C ARG A 42 3.04 11.67 -9.57
N ALA A 43 2.11 12.39 -10.20
CA ALA A 43 0.70 11.98 -10.25
C ALA A 43 0.53 10.63 -10.94
N GLU A 44 1.22 10.42 -12.06
CA GLU A 44 1.20 9.14 -12.78
C GLU A 44 1.82 8.01 -11.97
N TYR A 45 2.96 8.28 -11.31
CA TYR A 45 3.61 7.33 -10.42
C TYR A 45 2.71 6.92 -9.25
N LEU A 46 2.11 7.89 -8.55
CA LEU A 46 1.21 7.63 -7.42
C LEU A 46 -0.04 6.87 -7.85
N ALA A 47 -0.63 7.20 -9.00
CA ALA A 47 -1.75 6.46 -9.56
C ALA A 47 -1.35 5.02 -9.92
N TRP A 48 -0.14 4.81 -10.43
CA TRP A 48 0.39 3.48 -10.70
C TRP A 48 0.63 2.68 -9.41
N ALA A 49 1.24 3.27 -8.39
CA ALA A 49 1.52 2.63 -7.11
C ALA A 49 0.23 2.24 -6.39
N THR A 50 -0.74 3.17 -6.34
CA THR A 50 -2.09 2.95 -5.80
C THR A 50 -2.77 1.77 -6.47
N ARG A 51 -2.74 1.69 -7.81
CA ARG A 51 -3.33 0.54 -8.53
C ARG A 51 -2.62 -0.77 -8.20
N ALA A 52 -1.29 -0.76 -8.05
CA ALA A 52 -0.53 -1.96 -7.69
C ALA A 52 -0.91 -2.45 -6.28
N PHE A 53 -0.98 -1.53 -5.32
CA PHE A 53 -1.38 -1.82 -3.94
C PHE A 53 -2.81 -2.37 -3.87
N ARG A 54 -3.76 -1.70 -4.54
CA ARG A 54 -5.16 -2.16 -4.58
C ARG A 54 -5.33 -3.52 -5.25
N LEU A 55 -4.49 -3.86 -6.22
CA LEU A 55 -4.48 -5.22 -6.77
C LEU A 55 -3.97 -6.21 -5.73
N ALA A 56 -2.89 -5.92 -5.02
CA ALA A 56 -2.34 -6.77 -3.97
C ALA A 56 -3.34 -7.02 -2.83
N SER A 57 -4.12 -6.02 -2.42
CA SER A 57 -5.12 -6.17 -1.36
C SER A 57 -6.48 -6.71 -1.85
N SER A 58 -6.70 -6.84 -3.17
CA SER A 58 -8.03 -7.09 -3.74
C SER A 58 -8.69 -8.42 -3.35
N ALA A 59 -7.91 -9.40 -2.89
CA ALA A 59 -8.43 -10.69 -2.44
C ALA A 59 -8.96 -10.68 -0.99
N ALA A 60 -8.64 -9.63 -0.22
CA ALA A 60 -9.09 -9.49 1.16
C ALA A 60 -10.62 -9.42 1.23
N VAL A 61 -11.20 -10.26 2.08
CA VAL A 61 -12.63 -10.20 2.39
C VAL A 61 -12.90 -9.22 3.53
N SER A 62 -14.14 -8.74 3.68
CA SER A 62 -14.52 -7.79 4.75
C SER A 62 -14.17 -8.20 6.19
N ALA A 63 -13.94 -9.50 6.45
CA ALA A 63 -13.52 -10.00 7.75
C ALA A 63 -11.99 -9.94 7.97
N THR A 64 -11.22 -9.70 6.92
CA THR A 64 -9.75 -9.59 6.94
C THR A 64 -9.38 -8.12 6.86
N GLN A 65 -8.70 -7.61 7.88
CA GLN A 65 -8.21 -6.24 7.86
C GLN A 65 -6.91 -6.13 7.06
N VAL A 66 -6.81 -5.10 6.23
CA VAL A 66 -5.62 -4.74 5.47
C VAL A 66 -4.93 -3.56 6.14
N HIS A 67 -3.70 -3.79 6.57
CA HIS A 67 -2.85 -2.80 7.22
C HIS A 67 -1.71 -2.39 6.28
N THR A 68 -1.18 -1.17 6.45
CA THR A 68 0.05 -0.76 5.79
C THR A 68 0.95 0.02 6.76
N HIS A 69 2.27 -0.18 6.64
CA HIS A 69 3.27 0.60 7.35
C HIS A 69 4.10 1.45 6.41
N MET A 70 4.39 2.67 6.85
CA MET A 70 5.21 3.64 6.13
C MET A 70 6.35 4.13 7.03
N CYS A 71 7.59 3.91 6.58
CA CYS A 71 8.81 4.27 7.32
C CYS A 71 9.17 5.77 7.22
N TYR A 72 8.18 6.68 7.16
CA TYR A 72 8.42 8.12 7.06
C TYR A 72 7.57 8.93 8.04
N ALA A 73 8.17 9.99 8.59
CA ALA A 73 7.50 10.95 9.47
C ALA A 73 6.71 12.04 8.72
N GLU A 74 7.10 12.35 7.48
CA GLU A 74 6.51 13.44 6.68
C GLU A 74 5.73 12.88 5.49
N LEU A 75 4.41 13.08 5.50
CA LEU A 75 3.46 12.44 4.58
C LEU A 75 2.88 13.38 3.51
N ALA A 76 3.22 14.68 3.54
CA ALA A 76 2.59 15.69 2.70
C ALA A 76 2.62 15.37 1.19
N ASP A 77 3.65 14.67 0.73
CA ASP A 77 3.80 14.29 -0.69
C ASP A 77 3.00 13.03 -1.10
N VAL A 78 2.48 12.25 -0.14
CA VAL A 78 1.87 10.92 -0.38
C VAL A 78 0.49 10.74 0.28
N VAL A 79 0.02 11.70 1.08
CA VAL A 79 -1.23 11.58 1.86
C VAL A 79 -2.45 11.26 1.00
N ASP A 80 -2.56 11.87 -0.18
CA ASP A 80 -3.68 11.62 -1.10
C ASP A 80 -3.63 10.18 -1.64
N ALA A 81 -2.43 9.69 -1.98
CA ALA A 81 -2.26 8.31 -2.43
C ALA A 81 -2.57 7.30 -1.32
N LEU A 82 -2.20 7.61 -0.07
CA LEU A 82 -2.52 6.77 1.10
C LEU A 82 -4.02 6.68 1.34
N ALA A 83 -4.77 7.77 1.13
CA ALA A 83 -6.22 7.72 1.17
C ALA A 83 -6.78 6.82 0.06
N ASP A 84 -6.19 6.86 -1.13
CA ASP A 84 -6.61 6.04 -2.26
C ASP A 84 -6.22 4.55 -2.14
N PHE A 85 -5.32 4.20 -1.22
CA PHE A 85 -4.95 2.80 -0.93
C PHE A 85 -6.11 2.01 -0.32
N ASP A 86 -7.06 2.68 0.34
CA ASP A 86 -8.27 2.05 0.90
C ASP A 86 -7.94 0.95 1.93
N VAL A 87 -6.97 1.26 2.81
CA VAL A 87 -6.54 0.38 3.93
C VAL A 87 -7.39 0.61 5.17
N ASP A 88 -7.56 -0.43 6.00
CA ASP A 88 -8.25 -0.30 7.28
C ASP A 88 -7.39 0.45 8.31
N VAL A 89 -6.08 0.21 8.29
CA VAL A 89 -5.12 0.83 9.22
C VAL A 89 -3.85 1.23 8.48
N ALA A 90 -3.47 2.48 8.63
CA ALA A 90 -2.16 2.98 8.20
C ALA A 90 -1.33 3.36 9.44
N SER A 91 -0.09 2.87 9.50
CA SER A 91 0.86 3.18 10.57
C SER A 91 2.08 3.92 10.03
N PHE A 92 2.59 4.87 10.81
CA PHE A 92 3.65 5.79 10.41
C PHE A 92 4.70 5.92 11.50
N GLU A 93 5.96 6.09 11.10
CA GLU A 93 7.04 6.37 12.05
C GLU A 93 6.95 7.82 12.58
N ALA A 94 6.59 7.98 13.86
CA ALA A 94 6.64 9.25 14.56
C ALA A 94 7.99 9.45 15.28
N ALA A 95 9.11 9.38 14.56
CA ALA A 95 10.43 9.55 15.16
C ALA A 95 10.79 11.05 15.32
N ARG A 96 10.44 11.61 16.49
CA ARG A 96 10.77 12.95 17.03
C ARG A 96 10.40 14.15 16.13
N SER A 97 9.28 14.81 16.49
CA SER A 97 8.97 16.20 16.14
C SER A 97 9.73 17.20 17.02
#